data_AF-A0A9E4C1L6-F1
#
_entry.id   AF-A0A9E4C1L6-F1
#
_cell.length_a   1.000
_cell.length_b   1.000
_cell.length_c   1.000
_cell.angle_alpha   90.00
_cell.angle_beta   90.00
_cell.angle_gamma   90.00
#
_symmetry.space_group_name_H-M   'P 1'
#
loop_
_entity.id
_entity.type
_entity.pdbx_description
1 polymer ?
#
loop_
_entity_poly.entity_id
_entity_poly.type
_entity_poly.pdbx_seq_one_letter_code
_entity_poly.pdbx_strand_id
1 'polypeptide(L)'
;MRHTNYGLDDRLFIPQSSSFTYQLNQELYRKYYSVNNPMLKNLIPKISMKQQKSAKDFRIFCLGGSTTRGPFPTLLNELLKRSNEDKTVEVVNLGIDTFNSYQVLDIVKELPQYDPDLLIIYMGHNEIYGPLGVASNVALGTSRKVINLILRLREIKVFQLANNLYSKLRARSNGFEKEGSPYKMMVNSSLAPHHPLREQAIENFRGNLHEIISVAKRHQIPVILGTIVSNLRDWHPFDSEPPPSSLDVTQWQQLLENGKAAFAQNHLEEAERVYQTAIELFPNHAQTHFDLGHVYLAQGHQEKAKRFFTRARDLDILPIRAPSEVNETIKSVAKETDIILSQECDWQTNDC
;
A
#
# COMPACT_ATOMS: atom_id res chain seq x y z
N MET A 1 13.30 -42.64 -3.15
CA MET A 1 11.99 -42.36 -2.53
C MET A 1 11.99 -40.96 -1.92
N ARG A 2 11.58 -39.92 -2.67
CA ARG A 2 11.23 -38.60 -2.11
C ARG A 2 9.75 -38.62 -1.74
N HIS A 3 9.40 -39.29 -0.64
CA HIS A 3 8.00 -39.55 -0.27
C HIS A 3 7.36 -38.53 0.66
N THR A 4 8.02 -37.40 0.94
CA THR A 4 7.35 -36.28 1.60
C THR A 4 7.70 -34.99 0.87
N ASN A 5 6.74 -34.45 0.12
CA ASN A 5 6.82 -33.07 -0.35
C ASN A 5 6.51 -32.15 0.85
N TYR A 6 7.37 -32.21 1.87
CA TYR A 6 7.22 -31.47 3.11
C TYR A 6 7.46 -29.98 2.86
N GLY A 7 6.63 -29.15 3.49
CA GLY A 7 6.73 -27.69 3.44
C GLY A 7 5.61 -27.02 2.66
N LEU A 8 5.56 -25.69 2.77
CA LEU A 8 4.70 -24.80 2.01
C LEU A 8 5.13 -24.81 0.54
N ASP A 9 4.15 -24.93 -0.36
CA ASP A 9 4.33 -24.56 -1.76
C ASP A 9 4.15 -23.06 -1.87
N ASP A 10 5.24 -22.33 -2.07
CA ASP A 10 5.33 -20.87 -2.06
C ASP A 10 5.49 -20.27 -3.46
N ARG A 11 5.39 -21.10 -4.50
CA ARG A 11 5.36 -20.64 -5.91
C ARG A 11 4.25 -19.62 -6.09
N LEU A 12 4.51 -18.58 -6.89
CA LEU A 12 3.52 -17.58 -7.23
C LEU A 12 2.33 -18.20 -7.97
N PHE A 13 2.60 -18.98 -9.03
CA PHE A 13 1.55 -19.67 -9.78
C PHE A 13 1.71 -21.19 -9.78
N ILE A 14 0.57 -21.88 -9.66
CA ILE A 14 0.47 -23.33 -9.76
C ILE A 14 -0.04 -23.71 -11.17
N PRO A 15 0.70 -24.54 -11.93
CA PRO A 15 0.25 -24.99 -13.24
C PRO A 15 -0.97 -25.92 -13.11
N GLN A 16 -1.98 -25.68 -13.94
CA GLN A 16 -3.17 -26.52 -14.08
C GLN A 16 -3.11 -27.29 -15.40
N SER A 17 -2.79 -28.58 -15.34
CA SER A 17 -2.61 -29.42 -16.53
C SER A 17 -3.88 -29.60 -17.35
N SER A 18 -5.06 -29.58 -16.72
CA SER A 18 -6.34 -29.79 -17.41
C SER A 18 -6.77 -28.60 -18.29
N SER A 19 -6.33 -27.39 -17.94
CA SER A 19 -6.72 -26.16 -18.64
C SER A 19 -5.54 -25.45 -19.31
N PHE A 20 -4.32 -25.95 -19.18
CA PHE A 20 -3.08 -25.31 -19.66
C PHE A 20 -2.92 -23.86 -19.18
N THR A 21 -3.42 -23.57 -17.96
CA THR A 21 -3.31 -22.26 -17.31
C THR A 21 -2.45 -22.30 -16.07
N TYR A 22 -1.84 -21.18 -15.73
CA TYR A 22 -1.31 -20.91 -14.40
C TYR A 22 -2.42 -20.35 -13.53
N GLN A 23 -2.53 -20.78 -12.27
CA GLN A 23 -3.43 -20.19 -11.27
C GLN A 23 -2.64 -19.61 -10.11
N LEU A 24 -2.99 -18.40 -9.67
CA LEU A 24 -2.33 -17.76 -8.52
C LEU A 24 -2.47 -18.67 -7.30
N ASN A 25 -1.35 -18.96 -6.66
CA ASN A 25 -1.30 -19.86 -5.53
C ASN A 25 -2.08 -19.28 -4.34
N GLN A 26 -3.19 -19.94 -4.01
CA GLN A 26 -4.08 -19.47 -2.96
C GLN A 26 -3.48 -19.64 -1.55
N GLU A 27 -2.34 -20.32 -1.41
CA GLU A 27 -1.61 -20.46 -0.14
C GLU A 27 -0.44 -19.47 0.00
N LEU A 28 -0.26 -18.55 -0.98
CA LEU A 28 0.81 -17.55 -1.00
C LEU A 28 0.87 -16.70 0.29
N TYR A 29 -0.29 -16.39 0.87
CA TYR A 29 -0.41 -15.61 2.12
C TYR A 29 0.43 -16.23 3.26
N ARG A 30 0.55 -17.57 3.33
CA ARG A 30 1.25 -18.26 4.43
C ARG A 30 2.74 -17.90 4.51
N LYS A 31 3.36 -17.43 3.43
CA LYS A 31 4.74 -16.94 3.45
C LYS A 31 4.87 -15.64 4.23
N TYR A 32 3.87 -14.77 4.15
CA TYR A 32 3.95 -13.38 4.59
C TYR A 32 3.26 -13.13 5.93
N TYR A 33 2.22 -13.88 6.27
CA TYR A 33 1.55 -13.76 7.56
C TYR A 33 2.06 -14.81 8.55
N SER A 34 2.47 -14.34 9.73
CA SER A 34 2.92 -15.22 10.83
C SER A 34 1.76 -15.86 11.60
N VAL A 35 0.52 -15.51 11.28
CA VAL A 35 -0.70 -15.99 11.94
C VAL A 35 -1.33 -17.08 11.09
N ASN A 36 -1.66 -18.21 11.72
CA ASN A 36 -2.44 -19.27 11.07
C ASN A 36 -3.93 -18.91 11.10
N ASN A 37 -4.34 -17.96 10.26
CA ASN A 37 -5.75 -17.58 10.09
C ASN A 37 -6.22 -17.98 8.68
N PRO A 38 -7.09 -18.99 8.54
CA PRO A 38 -7.62 -19.43 7.25
C PRO A 38 -8.34 -18.34 6.45
N MET A 39 -8.89 -17.31 7.10
CA MET A 39 -9.57 -16.19 6.42
C MET A 39 -8.61 -15.35 5.58
N LEU A 40 -7.30 -15.36 5.86
CA LEU A 40 -6.29 -14.63 5.08
C LEU A 40 -6.20 -15.12 3.63
N LYS A 41 -6.64 -16.36 3.36
CA LYS A 41 -6.79 -16.88 2.00
C LYS A 41 -7.71 -16.02 1.14
N ASN A 42 -8.72 -15.37 1.73
CA ASN A 42 -9.66 -14.52 1.01
C ASN A 42 -9.04 -13.21 0.49
N LEU A 43 -7.85 -12.85 1.00
CA LEU A 43 -7.09 -11.70 0.49
C LEU A 43 -6.42 -12.02 -0.86
N ILE A 44 -6.24 -13.31 -1.18
CA ILE A 44 -5.62 -13.75 -2.42
C ILE A 44 -6.71 -13.88 -3.50
N PRO A 45 -6.68 -13.05 -4.57
CA PRO A 45 -7.64 -13.17 -5.65
C PRO A 45 -7.46 -14.46 -6.45
N LYS A 46 -8.52 -14.87 -7.16
CA LYS A 46 -8.46 -15.96 -8.13
C LYS A 46 -8.04 -15.39 -9.48
N ILE A 47 -6.77 -15.58 -9.82
CA ILE A 47 -6.19 -15.10 -11.08
C ILE A 47 -5.68 -16.30 -11.85
N SER A 48 -5.91 -16.29 -13.15
CA SER A 48 -5.35 -17.27 -14.07
C SER A 48 -4.76 -16.59 -15.30
N MET A 49 -3.71 -17.17 -15.86
CA MET A 49 -3.08 -16.74 -17.11
C MET A 49 -2.67 -17.95 -17.95
N LYS A 50 -2.43 -17.76 -19.25
CA LYS A 50 -1.98 -18.86 -20.13
C LYS A 50 -0.59 -19.36 -19.69
N GLN A 51 -0.36 -20.69 -19.71
CA GLN A 51 1.00 -21.22 -19.45
C GLN A 51 1.96 -20.93 -20.61
N GLN A 52 1.47 -21.01 -21.84
CA GLN A 52 2.25 -20.74 -23.04
C GLN A 52 1.82 -19.43 -23.65
N LYS A 53 2.79 -18.56 -23.88
CA LYS A 53 2.63 -17.29 -24.58
C LYS A 53 2.93 -17.50 -26.07
N SER A 54 2.05 -17.07 -26.94
CA SER A 54 2.31 -17.05 -28.38
C SER A 54 3.13 -15.82 -28.77
N ALA A 55 3.76 -15.83 -29.94
CA ALA A 55 4.51 -14.68 -30.46
C ALA A 55 3.66 -13.41 -30.67
N LYS A 56 2.33 -13.53 -30.71
CA LYS A 56 1.38 -12.41 -30.83
C LYS A 56 0.89 -11.90 -29.47
N ASP A 57 1.14 -12.64 -28.39
CA ASP A 57 0.69 -12.24 -27.05
C ASP A 57 1.65 -11.19 -26.46
N PHE A 58 1.10 -10.15 -25.85
CA PHE A 58 1.81 -9.16 -25.06
C PHE A 58 1.28 -9.19 -23.63
N ARG A 59 2.11 -9.57 -22.66
CA ARG A 59 1.74 -9.86 -21.27
C ARG A 59 2.17 -8.74 -20.34
N ILE A 60 1.18 -8.09 -19.74
CA ILE A 60 1.37 -6.98 -18.78
C ILE A 60 1.03 -7.48 -17.38
N PHE A 61 1.94 -7.33 -16.43
CA PHE A 61 1.63 -7.57 -15.02
C PHE A 61 1.40 -6.26 -14.28
N CYS A 62 0.21 -6.08 -13.72
CA CYS A 62 -0.10 -4.96 -12.83
C CYS A 62 0.12 -5.40 -11.38
N LEU A 63 1.04 -4.75 -10.66
CA LEU A 63 1.51 -5.15 -9.34
C LEU A 63 1.12 -4.12 -8.28
N GLY A 64 0.66 -4.60 -7.12
CA GLY A 64 0.44 -3.74 -5.96
C GLY A 64 -0.53 -4.29 -4.93
N GLY A 65 -1.11 -3.38 -4.16
CA GLY A 65 -2.06 -3.69 -3.09
C GLY A 65 -3.51 -3.83 -3.57
N SER A 66 -4.44 -3.67 -2.64
CA SER A 66 -5.90 -3.66 -2.90
C SER A 66 -6.34 -2.60 -3.91
N THR A 67 -5.62 -1.48 -4.01
CA THR A 67 -5.93 -0.43 -4.98
C THR A 67 -5.58 -0.84 -6.41
N THR A 68 -4.57 -1.71 -6.60
CA THR A 68 -4.26 -2.34 -7.89
C THR A 68 -5.28 -3.42 -8.26
N ARG A 69 -5.81 -4.13 -7.27
CA ARG A 69 -6.92 -5.08 -7.47
C ARG A 69 -8.18 -4.41 -8.03
N GLY A 70 -8.25 -3.08 -7.91
CA GLY A 70 -9.32 -2.24 -8.44
C GLY A 70 -9.48 -2.29 -9.96
N PRO A 71 -10.27 -1.38 -10.54
CA PRO A 71 -10.77 -1.51 -11.91
C PRO A 71 -9.72 -1.23 -12.98
N PHE A 72 -8.61 -0.54 -12.68
CA PHE A 72 -7.72 -0.03 -13.73
C PHE A 72 -7.08 -1.13 -14.58
N PRO A 73 -6.59 -2.27 -14.05
CA PRO A 73 -5.98 -3.30 -14.91
C PRO A 73 -7.02 -3.95 -15.83
N THR A 74 -8.25 -4.12 -15.33
CA THR A 74 -9.37 -4.63 -16.12
C THR A 74 -9.75 -3.65 -17.23
N LEU A 75 -9.85 -2.36 -16.93
CA LEU A 75 -10.12 -1.32 -17.93
C LEU A 75 -9.00 -1.25 -18.98
N LEU A 76 -7.74 -1.27 -18.55
CA LEU A 76 -6.57 -1.29 -19.42
C LEU A 76 -6.63 -2.49 -20.38
N ASN A 77 -6.97 -3.67 -19.88
CA ASN A 77 -7.13 -4.87 -20.69
C ASN A 77 -8.17 -4.69 -21.79
N GLU A 78 -9.34 -4.12 -21.45
CA GLU A 78 -10.43 -3.91 -22.41
C GLU A 78 -10.10 -2.83 -23.44
N LEU A 79 -9.40 -1.76 -23.06
CA LEU A 79 -8.95 -0.72 -23.99
C LEU A 79 -7.87 -1.22 -24.95
N LEU A 80 -6.92 -2.01 -24.46
CA LEU A 80 -5.83 -2.55 -25.29
C LEU A 80 -6.32 -3.62 -26.27
N LYS A 81 -7.29 -4.46 -25.88
CA LYS A 81 -7.92 -5.41 -26.80
C LYS A 81 -8.63 -4.75 -27.99
N ARG A 82 -9.19 -3.55 -27.79
CA ARG A 82 -9.91 -2.82 -28.84
C ARG A 82 -9.00 -2.05 -29.80
N SER A 83 -7.78 -1.74 -29.38
CA SER A 83 -6.86 -0.86 -30.12
C SER A 83 -5.83 -1.61 -30.96
N ASN A 84 -5.72 -2.94 -30.83
CA ASN A 84 -4.65 -3.70 -31.46
C ASN A 84 -5.18 -5.03 -32.05
N GLU A 85 -5.53 -5.03 -33.34
CA GLU A 85 -6.05 -6.23 -34.01
C GLU A 85 -4.97 -7.31 -34.24
N ASP A 86 -3.69 -6.91 -34.29
CA ASP A 86 -2.58 -7.81 -34.60
C ASP A 86 -1.90 -8.45 -33.37
N LYS A 87 -2.09 -7.87 -32.18
CA LYS A 87 -1.51 -8.36 -30.92
C LYS A 87 -2.58 -8.67 -29.88
N THR A 88 -2.48 -9.83 -29.24
CA THR A 88 -3.34 -10.17 -28.10
C THR A 88 -2.70 -9.62 -26.83
N VAL A 89 -3.29 -8.61 -26.20
CA VAL A 89 -2.81 -8.15 -24.89
C VAL A 89 -3.45 -8.96 -23.77
N GLU A 90 -2.63 -9.56 -22.90
CA GLU A 90 -3.03 -10.24 -21.67
C GLU A 90 -2.59 -9.42 -20.47
N VAL A 91 -3.53 -8.74 -19.80
CA VAL A 91 -3.24 -8.04 -18.54
C VAL A 91 -3.50 -8.96 -17.35
N VAL A 92 -2.45 -9.28 -16.59
CA VAL A 92 -2.52 -10.06 -15.36
C VAL A 92 -2.53 -9.11 -14.16
N ASN A 93 -3.69 -8.96 -13.53
CA ASN A 93 -3.87 -8.09 -12.36
C ASN A 93 -3.40 -8.79 -11.08
N LEU A 94 -2.14 -8.63 -10.69
CA LEU A 94 -1.58 -9.10 -9.40
C LEU A 94 -1.70 -8.04 -8.30
N GLY A 95 -2.82 -7.33 -8.24
CA GLY A 95 -3.21 -6.55 -7.07
C GLY A 95 -3.72 -7.47 -5.97
N ILE A 96 -3.00 -7.54 -4.85
CA ILE A 96 -3.33 -8.43 -3.73
C ILE A 96 -3.59 -7.60 -2.48
N ASP A 97 -4.68 -7.89 -1.78
CA ASP A 97 -5.11 -7.07 -0.65
C ASP A 97 -4.02 -7.01 0.42
N THR A 98 -3.83 -5.82 0.99
CA THR A 98 -2.87 -5.50 2.06
C THR A 98 -1.38 -5.64 1.67
N PHE A 99 -1.03 -6.17 0.50
CA PHE A 99 0.37 -6.33 0.09
C PHE A 99 1.07 -4.96 0.00
N ASN A 100 2.34 -4.97 0.38
CA ASN A 100 3.28 -3.86 0.33
C ASN A 100 4.52 -4.24 -0.50
N SER A 101 5.52 -3.37 -0.51
CA SER A 101 6.72 -3.53 -1.34
C SER A 101 7.53 -4.80 -1.07
N TYR A 102 7.45 -5.41 0.11
CA TYR A 102 8.15 -6.68 0.38
C TYR A 102 7.57 -7.82 -0.46
N GLN A 103 6.24 -7.96 -0.50
CA GLN A 103 5.62 -9.02 -1.28
C GLN A 103 5.76 -8.76 -2.78
N VAL A 104 5.64 -7.50 -3.21
CA VAL A 104 5.85 -7.15 -4.62
C VAL A 104 7.29 -7.45 -5.04
N LEU A 105 8.30 -7.21 -4.19
CA LEU A 105 9.68 -7.59 -4.46
C LEU A 105 9.87 -9.10 -4.64
N ASP A 106 9.25 -9.91 -3.77
CA ASP A 106 9.29 -11.37 -3.89
C ASP A 106 8.60 -11.85 -5.18
N ILE A 107 7.45 -11.27 -5.52
CA ILE A 107 6.74 -11.55 -6.78
C ILE A 107 7.63 -11.22 -7.98
N VAL A 108 8.23 -10.02 -8.02
CA VAL A 108 9.05 -9.57 -9.16
C VAL A 108 10.29 -10.44 -9.37
N LYS A 109 10.84 -11.06 -8.31
CA LYS A 109 11.94 -12.02 -8.44
C LYS A 109 11.53 -13.31 -9.15
N GLU A 110 10.27 -13.72 -9.02
CA GLU A 110 9.74 -14.93 -9.64
C GLU A 110 9.17 -14.66 -11.05
N LEU A 111 8.66 -13.45 -11.31
CA LEU A 111 7.99 -13.09 -12.56
C LEU A 111 8.72 -13.39 -13.87
N PRO A 112 10.07 -13.32 -13.99
CA PRO A 112 10.76 -13.59 -15.25
C PRO A 112 10.45 -14.96 -15.86
N GLN A 113 10.07 -15.96 -15.06
CA GLN A 113 9.72 -17.29 -15.57
C GLN A 113 8.35 -17.35 -16.27
N TYR A 114 7.58 -16.25 -16.27
CA TYR A 114 6.24 -16.16 -16.85
C TYR A 114 6.18 -15.20 -18.06
N ASP A 115 7.32 -14.93 -18.70
CA ASP A 115 7.46 -14.15 -19.93
C ASP A 115 6.76 -12.77 -19.93
N PRO A 116 6.97 -11.91 -18.90
CA PRO A 116 6.41 -10.56 -18.85
C PRO A 116 7.00 -9.67 -19.95
N ASP A 117 6.16 -8.85 -20.60
CA ASP A 117 6.63 -7.79 -21.51
C ASP A 117 6.63 -6.40 -20.87
N LEU A 118 5.85 -6.22 -19.80
CA LEU A 118 5.73 -4.95 -19.09
C LEU A 118 5.27 -5.19 -17.65
N LEU A 119 5.88 -4.47 -16.71
CA LEU A 119 5.37 -4.33 -15.35
C LEU A 119 4.76 -2.93 -15.18
N ILE A 120 3.54 -2.88 -14.66
CA ILE A 120 2.93 -1.64 -14.16
C ILE A 120 2.85 -1.77 -12.64
N ILE A 121 3.51 -0.86 -11.93
CA ILE A 121 3.64 -0.94 -10.49
C ILE A 121 2.90 0.23 -9.85
N TYR A 122 1.89 -0.09 -9.03
CA TYR A 122 1.06 0.86 -8.33
C TYR A 122 0.94 0.43 -6.86
N MET A 123 1.83 0.92 -5.99
CA MET A 123 1.93 0.46 -4.59
C MET A 123 2.44 1.56 -3.66
N GLY A 124 2.38 1.32 -2.35
CA GLY A 124 2.83 2.25 -1.30
C GLY A 124 1.83 2.47 -0.17
N HIS A 125 0.56 2.07 -0.35
CA HIS A 125 -0.50 2.24 0.65
C HIS A 125 -0.26 1.46 1.96
N ASN A 126 0.46 0.35 1.89
CA ASN A 126 0.55 -0.61 2.99
C ASN A 126 1.97 -0.70 3.60
N GLU A 127 2.85 0.28 3.37
CA GLU A 127 4.25 0.20 3.83
C GLU A 127 4.38 0.30 5.36
N ILE A 128 3.46 1.01 6.01
CA ILE A 128 3.48 1.20 7.47
C ILE A 128 2.77 0.05 8.20
N TYR A 129 1.54 -0.26 7.79
CA TYR A 129 0.65 -1.20 8.49
C TYR A 129 0.44 -2.54 7.80
N GLY A 130 0.80 -2.69 6.52
CA GLY A 130 0.68 -3.96 5.80
C GLY A 130 1.49 -5.09 6.45
N PRO A 131 1.40 -6.33 5.93
CA PRO A 131 2.17 -7.44 6.43
C PRO A 131 3.66 -7.10 6.38
N LEU A 132 4.38 -7.33 7.48
CA LEU A 132 5.80 -6.97 7.66
C LEU A 132 6.07 -5.46 7.79
N GLY A 133 5.03 -4.62 7.77
CA GLY A 133 5.12 -3.19 8.03
C GLY A 133 5.60 -2.90 9.45
N VAL A 134 6.35 -1.81 9.63
CA VAL A 134 7.05 -1.48 10.89
C VAL A 134 6.13 -1.29 12.11
N ALA A 135 4.86 -0.94 11.88
CA ALA A 135 3.85 -0.77 12.93
C ALA A 135 2.68 -1.75 12.76
N SER A 136 2.96 -2.90 12.13
CA SER A 136 2.01 -3.98 11.94
C SER A 136 2.04 -4.98 13.11
N ASN A 137 0.89 -5.52 13.50
CA ASN A 137 0.78 -6.64 14.45
C ASN A 137 1.43 -7.93 13.94
N VAL A 138 1.72 -8.00 12.63
CA VAL A 138 2.42 -9.12 11.99
C VAL A 138 3.82 -8.73 11.49
N ALA A 139 4.42 -7.69 12.07
CA ALA A 139 5.79 -7.30 11.80
C ALA A 139 6.79 -8.41 12.20
N LEU A 140 7.89 -8.51 11.46
CA LEU A 140 9.00 -9.43 11.74
C LEU A 140 10.30 -8.71 12.11
N GLY A 141 10.19 -7.41 12.41
CA GLY A 141 11.28 -6.48 12.61
C GLY A 141 11.00 -5.16 11.89
N THR A 142 11.91 -4.21 12.04
CA THR A 142 11.81 -2.89 11.42
C THR A 142 12.83 -2.68 10.30
N SER A 143 13.86 -3.53 10.23
CA SER A 143 14.92 -3.46 9.23
C SER A 143 14.59 -4.30 7.99
N ARG A 144 14.62 -3.67 6.82
CA ARG A 144 14.53 -4.35 5.52
C ARG A 144 15.45 -5.56 5.38
N LYS A 145 16.70 -5.46 5.84
CA LYS A 145 17.69 -6.55 5.72
C LYS A 145 17.26 -7.78 6.53
N VAL A 146 16.78 -7.56 7.75
CA VAL A 146 16.29 -8.63 8.63
C VAL A 146 15.03 -9.26 8.06
N ILE A 147 14.06 -8.44 7.61
CA ILE A 147 12.81 -8.94 7.02
C ILE A 147 13.10 -9.81 5.79
N ASN A 148 13.94 -9.33 4.87
CA ASN A 148 14.31 -10.09 3.67
C ASN A 148 15.08 -11.38 3.99
N LEU A 149 15.92 -11.39 5.03
CA LEU A 149 16.58 -12.61 5.49
C LEU A 149 15.55 -13.62 6.02
N ILE A 150 14.59 -13.18 6.84
CA ILE A 150 13.53 -14.04 7.37
C ILE A 150 12.68 -14.61 6.23
N LEU A 151 12.31 -13.80 5.23
CA LEU A 151 11.56 -14.27 4.06
C LEU A 151 12.33 -15.36 3.29
N ARG A 152 13.63 -15.17 3.06
CA ARG A 152 14.48 -16.21 2.43
C ARG A 152 14.57 -17.48 3.26
N LEU A 153 14.70 -17.36 4.59
CA LEU A 153 14.72 -18.53 5.46
C LEU A 153 13.39 -19.30 5.40
N ARG A 154 12.26 -18.61 5.25
CA ARG A 154 10.93 -19.24 5.12
C ARG A 154 10.78 -20.08 3.85
N GLU A 155 11.59 -19.88 2.82
CA GLU A 155 11.61 -20.72 1.60
C GLU A 155 12.34 -22.06 1.84
N ILE A 156 13.17 -22.15 2.89
CA ILE A 156 13.96 -23.34 3.18
C ILE A 156 13.10 -24.37 3.92
N LYS A 157 12.83 -25.52 3.28
CA LYS A 157 12.01 -26.61 3.85
C LYS A 157 12.46 -27.10 5.23
N VAL A 158 13.78 -27.14 5.48
CA VAL A 158 14.34 -27.50 6.79
C VAL A 158 14.00 -26.45 7.85
N PHE A 159 14.06 -25.16 7.50
CA PHE A 159 13.66 -24.08 8.39
C PHE A 159 12.16 -24.16 8.69
N GLN A 160 11.32 -24.44 7.69
CA GLN A 160 9.90 -24.69 7.90
C GLN A 160 9.65 -25.88 8.84
N LEU A 161 10.41 -26.97 8.69
CA LEU A 161 10.33 -28.13 9.59
C LEU A 161 10.68 -27.77 11.03
N ALA A 162 11.81 -27.08 11.23
CA ALA A 162 12.25 -26.63 12.54
C ALA A 162 11.22 -25.70 13.19
N ASN A 163 10.69 -24.73 12.43
CA ASN A 163 9.69 -23.78 12.92
C ASN A 163 8.38 -24.48 13.29
N ASN A 164 7.94 -25.46 12.50
CA ASN A 164 6.73 -26.25 12.78
C ASN A 164 6.89 -27.16 14.00
N LEU A 165 8.09 -27.70 14.24
CA LEU A 165 8.37 -28.47 15.45
C LEU A 165 8.39 -27.55 16.69
N TYR A 166 9.09 -26.42 16.57
CA TYR A 166 9.14 -25.40 17.63
C TYR A 166 7.74 -24.87 17.99
N SER A 167 6.91 -24.55 17.00
CA SER A 167 5.55 -24.05 17.24
C SER A 167 4.67 -25.09 17.91
N LYS A 168 4.75 -26.38 17.51
CA LYS A 168 4.03 -27.48 18.19
C LYS A 168 4.45 -27.64 19.66
N LEU A 169 5.74 -27.42 19.97
CA LEU A 169 6.24 -27.46 21.35
C LEU A 169 5.78 -26.23 22.16
N ARG A 170 5.53 -25.09 21.51
CA ARG A 170 5.13 -23.82 22.13
C ARG A 170 3.62 -23.56 22.11
N ALA A 171 2.82 -24.32 21.36
CA ALA A 171 1.38 -24.12 21.10
C ALA A 171 0.45 -24.29 22.33
N ARG A 172 0.95 -24.11 23.56
CA ARG A 172 0.14 -23.99 24.78
C ARG A 172 -0.23 -22.55 25.16
N SER A 173 0.12 -21.54 24.38
CA SER A 173 -0.29 -20.16 24.69
C SER A 173 -0.51 -19.28 23.46
N ASN A 174 -1.74 -18.74 23.39
CA ASN A 174 -2.20 -17.53 22.70
C ASN A 174 -2.41 -17.60 21.18
N GLY A 175 -3.63 -18.01 20.79
CA GLY A 175 -4.23 -17.58 19.54
C GLY A 175 -4.86 -16.20 19.74
N PHE A 176 -4.36 -15.20 19.03
CA PHE A 176 -5.04 -13.90 18.93
C PHE A 176 -6.11 -13.99 17.85
N GLU A 177 -7.36 -14.12 18.27
CA GLU A 177 -8.53 -13.81 17.44
C GLU A 177 -8.89 -12.34 17.67
N LYS A 178 -8.36 -11.44 16.84
CA LYS A 178 -8.98 -10.12 16.69
C LYS A 178 -9.97 -10.21 15.55
N GLU A 179 -11.26 -10.28 15.87
CA GLU A 179 -12.33 -10.03 14.91
C GLU A 179 -12.28 -8.57 14.43
N GLY A 180 -12.54 -8.34 13.14
CA GLY A 180 -12.57 -6.99 12.57
C GLY A 180 -12.10 -6.94 11.11
N SER A 181 -12.09 -5.73 10.52
CA SER A 181 -11.54 -5.56 9.18
C SER A 181 -10.04 -5.93 9.15
N PRO A 182 -9.51 -6.47 8.03
CA PRO A 182 -8.08 -6.81 7.93
C PRO A 182 -7.14 -5.69 8.35
N TYR A 183 -7.53 -4.43 8.10
CA TYR A 183 -6.81 -3.24 8.56
C TYR A 183 -6.74 -3.13 10.10
N LYS A 184 -7.88 -3.25 10.82
CA LYS A 184 -7.90 -3.19 12.29
C LYS A 184 -7.07 -4.29 12.94
N MET A 185 -6.99 -5.45 12.27
CA MET A 185 -6.13 -6.55 12.72
C MET A 185 -4.64 -6.23 12.57
N MET A 186 -4.27 -5.36 11.63
CA MET A 186 -2.88 -5.05 11.30
C MET A 186 -2.30 -3.89 12.10
N VAL A 187 -3.07 -2.88 12.46
CA VAL A 187 -2.54 -1.73 13.22
C VAL A 187 -2.11 -2.14 14.62
N ASN A 188 -0.83 -1.90 14.95
CA ASN A 188 -0.31 -2.09 16.31
C ASN A 188 -0.32 -0.79 17.12
N SER A 189 0.10 0.32 16.50
CA SER A 189 0.34 1.61 17.16
C SER A 189 0.17 2.79 16.21
N SER A 190 -0.24 3.94 16.74
CA SER A 190 -0.13 5.21 16.03
C SER A 190 1.33 5.62 15.84
N LEU A 191 1.60 6.34 14.75
CA LEU A 191 2.90 6.85 14.37
C LEU A 191 2.78 8.32 13.95
N ALA A 192 3.29 9.20 14.79
CA ALA A 192 3.45 10.62 14.46
C ALA A 192 4.23 10.84 13.15
N PRO A 193 4.04 11.98 12.45
CA PRO A 193 4.69 12.25 11.16
C PRO A 193 6.22 12.13 11.17
N HIS A 194 6.86 12.52 12.27
CA HIS A 194 8.32 12.45 12.46
C HIS A 194 8.76 11.29 13.35
N HIS A 195 7.92 10.26 13.50
CA HIS A 195 8.29 9.09 14.27
C HIS A 195 9.38 8.29 13.55
N PRO A 196 10.48 7.85 14.21
CA PRO A 196 11.57 7.13 13.56
C PRO A 196 11.13 5.87 12.78
N LEU A 197 10.09 5.18 13.27
CA LEU A 197 9.52 4.04 12.54
C LEU A 197 8.86 4.45 11.22
N ARG A 198 8.20 5.61 11.13
CA ARG A 198 7.61 6.09 9.87
C ARG A 198 8.71 6.37 8.84
N GLU A 199 9.79 7.03 9.27
CA GLU A 199 10.99 7.23 8.43
C GLU A 199 11.59 5.89 7.97
N GLN A 200 11.73 4.93 8.89
CA GLN A 200 12.23 3.59 8.57
C GLN A 200 11.31 2.86 7.57
N ALA A 201 10.00 3.04 7.63
CA ALA A 201 9.07 2.46 6.66
C ALA A 201 9.30 3.03 5.26
N ILE A 202 9.48 4.35 5.14
CA ILE A 202 9.77 5.02 3.87
C ILE A 202 11.12 4.57 3.31
N GLU A 203 12.15 4.44 4.16
CA GLU A 203 13.46 3.94 3.73
C GLU A 203 13.41 2.47 3.27
N ASN A 204 12.67 1.63 4.00
CA ASN A 204 12.44 0.24 3.60
C ASN A 204 11.74 0.17 2.23
N PHE A 205 10.70 1.00 2.04
CA PHE A 205 9.96 1.11 0.79
C PHE A 205 10.86 1.55 -0.36
N ARG A 206 11.65 2.62 -0.18
CA ARG A 206 12.64 3.10 -1.15
C ARG A 206 13.60 1.98 -1.55
N GLY A 207 14.19 1.29 -0.58
CA GLY A 207 15.12 0.19 -0.84
C GLY A 207 14.48 -0.99 -1.58
N ASN A 208 13.22 -1.33 -1.26
CA ASN A 208 12.47 -2.36 -1.98
C ASN A 208 12.15 -1.94 -3.41
N LEU A 209 11.75 -0.69 -3.63
CA LEU A 209 11.43 -0.17 -4.95
C LEU A 209 12.67 -0.16 -5.87
N HIS A 210 13.83 0.24 -5.36
CA HIS A 210 15.10 0.12 -6.10
C HIS A 210 15.42 -1.34 -6.46
N GLU A 211 15.25 -2.29 -5.53
CA GLU A 211 15.54 -3.70 -5.82
C GLU A 211 14.56 -4.30 -6.83
N ILE A 212 13.27 -3.92 -6.77
CA ILE A 212 12.25 -4.30 -7.75
C ILE A 212 12.66 -3.86 -9.16
N ILE A 213 13.02 -2.59 -9.32
CA ILE A 213 13.44 -2.03 -10.61
C ILE A 213 14.75 -2.68 -11.08
N SER A 214 15.69 -2.91 -10.17
CA SER A 214 16.96 -3.58 -10.48
C SER A 214 16.72 -5.00 -11.01
N VAL A 215 15.83 -5.78 -10.39
CA VAL A 215 15.45 -7.11 -10.85
C VAL A 215 14.84 -7.02 -12.25
N ALA A 216 13.85 -6.15 -12.46
CA ALA A 216 13.20 -5.99 -13.76
C ALA A 216 14.20 -5.61 -14.87
N LYS A 217 15.10 -4.64 -14.62
CA LYS A 217 16.14 -4.23 -15.56
C LYS A 217 17.10 -5.35 -15.91
N ARG A 218 17.54 -6.17 -14.93
CA ARG A 218 18.43 -7.32 -15.20
C ARG A 218 17.79 -8.35 -16.14
N HIS A 219 16.47 -8.49 -16.07
CA HIS A 219 15.69 -9.36 -16.95
C HIS A 219 15.15 -8.64 -18.20
N GLN A 220 15.55 -7.38 -18.43
CA GLN A 220 15.14 -6.57 -19.58
C GLN A 220 13.62 -6.39 -19.67
N ILE A 221 12.94 -6.32 -18.53
CA ILE A 221 11.49 -6.11 -18.45
C ILE A 221 11.23 -4.62 -18.23
N PRO A 222 10.58 -3.92 -19.19
CA PRO A 222 10.14 -2.54 -19.00
C PRO A 222 9.25 -2.37 -17.77
N VAL A 223 9.37 -1.23 -17.11
CA VAL A 223 8.59 -0.88 -15.92
C VAL A 223 7.94 0.49 -16.12
N ILE A 224 6.68 0.61 -15.71
CA ILE A 224 6.00 1.88 -15.47
C ILE A 224 5.67 1.95 -13.97
N LEU A 225 6.11 3.02 -13.31
CA LEU A 225 5.71 3.32 -11.94
C LEU A 225 4.53 4.29 -11.95
N GLY A 226 3.52 4.03 -11.12
CA GLY A 226 2.44 4.97 -10.86
C GLY A 226 2.56 5.59 -9.48
N THR A 227 2.39 6.92 -9.38
CA THR A 227 2.08 7.56 -8.09
C THR A 227 0.70 7.13 -7.62
N ILE A 228 0.50 7.07 -6.31
CA ILE A 228 -0.75 6.62 -5.72
C ILE A 228 -1.66 7.80 -5.35
N VAL A 229 -2.97 7.62 -5.59
CA VAL A 229 -3.98 8.64 -5.31
C VAL A 229 -4.49 8.58 -3.88
N SER A 230 -4.93 9.72 -3.36
CA SER A 230 -5.59 9.81 -2.05
C SER A 230 -6.88 10.61 -2.17
N ASN A 231 -7.96 10.11 -1.56
CA ASN A 231 -9.14 10.94 -1.37
C ASN A 231 -8.85 11.97 -0.28
N LEU A 232 -8.51 13.18 -0.70
CA LEU A 232 -8.14 14.27 0.21
C LEU A 232 -9.38 14.95 0.81
N ARG A 233 -10.45 15.10 0.03
CA ARG A 233 -11.64 15.87 0.40
C ARG A 233 -12.59 15.12 1.30
N ASP A 234 -12.87 13.85 1.01
CA ASP A 234 -13.96 13.12 1.68
C ASP A 234 -13.45 12.08 2.69
N TRP A 235 -12.14 12.04 2.94
CA TRP A 235 -11.52 11.14 3.92
C TRP A 235 -10.84 11.93 5.02
N HIS A 236 -11.53 12.09 6.15
CA HIS A 236 -11.01 12.75 7.34
C HIS A 236 -9.83 11.97 7.97
N PRO A 237 -8.90 12.66 8.66
CA PRO A 237 -7.86 11.98 9.44
C PRO A 237 -8.46 11.15 10.57
N PHE A 238 -7.83 10.02 10.90
CA PHE A 238 -8.33 9.13 11.95
C PHE A 238 -7.98 9.61 13.35
N ASP A 239 -6.78 10.16 13.53
CA ASP A 239 -6.30 10.61 14.82
C ASP A 239 -5.25 11.72 14.66
N SER A 240 -4.98 12.45 15.74
CA SER A 240 -3.99 13.52 15.78
C SER A 240 -3.02 13.32 16.94
N GLU A 241 -1.87 13.99 16.89
CA GLU A 241 -1.01 14.06 18.07
C GLU A 241 -1.80 14.57 19.29
N PRO A 242 -1.41 14.16 20.52
CA PRO A 242 -2.02 14.74 21.70
C PRO A 242 -1.70 16.24 21.80
N PRO A 243 -2.60 17.06 22.37
CA PRO A 243 -2.31 18.46 22.60
C PRO A 243 -1.04 18.67 23.43
N PRO A 244 -0.20 19.69 23.13
CA PRO A 244 0.96 19.99 23.94
C PRO A 244 0.52 20.45 25.34
N SER A 245 1.31 20.12 26.37
CA SER A 245 0.96 20.43 27.77
C SER A 245 0.80 21.92 28.08
N SER A 246 1.35 22.78 27.23
CA SER A 246 1.22 24.24 27.33
C SER A 246 -0.08 24.79 26.74
N LEU A 247 -0.86 23.97 26.03
CA LEU A 247 -2.10 24.39 25.39
C LEU A 247 -3.20 24.58 26.44
N ASP A 248 -3.88 25.73 26.41
CA ASP A 248 -5.21 25.85 27.01
C ASP A 248 -6.21 25.06 26.16
N VAL A 249 -6.42 23.80 26.55
CA VAL A 249 -7.28 22.86 25.83
C VAL A 249 -8.73 23.36 25.78
N THR A 250 -9.22 24.05 26.82
CA THR A 250 -10.59 24.56 26.87
C THR A 250 -10.76 25.70 25.88
N GLN A 251 -9.84 26.66 25.86
CA GLN A 251 -9.85 27.75 24.88
C GLN A 251 -9.78 27.21 23.44
N TRP A 252 -8.89 26.25 23.20
CA TRP A 252 -8.72 25.66 21.88
C TRP A 252 -9.95 24.87 21.42
N GLN A 253 -10.55 24.07 22.30
CA GLN A 253 -11.80 23.36 22.00
C GLN A 253 -12.94 24.34 21.67
N GLN A 254 -13.04 25.46 22.39
CA GLN A 254 -14.04 26.48 22.08
C GLN A 254 -13.83 27.08 20.68
N LEU A 255 -12.58 27.28 20.24
CA LEU A 255 -12.31 27.71 18.86
C LEU A 255 -12.79 26.66 17.86
N LEU A 256 -12.56 25.37 18.09
CA LEU A 256 -13.04 24.32 17.18
C LEU A 256 -14.57 24.33 17.04
N GLU A 257 -15.30 24.43 18.16
CA GLU A 257 -16.76 24.45 18.13
C GLU A 257 -17.30 25.73 17.47
N ASN A 258 -16.68 26.89 17.73
CA ASN A 258 -17.02 28.14 17.05
C ASN A 258 -16.78 28.04 15.53
N GLY A 259 -15.65 27.45 15.10
CA GLY A 259 -15.33 27.26 13.69
C GLY A 259 -16.35 26.37 12.99
N LYS A 260 -16.74 25.25 13.62
CA LYS A 260 -17.78 24.34 13.11
C LYS A 260 -19.13 25.05 13.00
N ALA A 261 -19.52 25.80 14.03
CA ALA A 261 -20.78 26.54 14.05
C ALA A 261 -20.83 27.63 12.97
N ALA A 262 -19.76 28.40 12.80
CA ALA A 262 -19.64 29.42 11.76
C ALA A 262 -19.70 28.80 10.36
N PHE A 263 -19.00 27.68 10.12
CA PHE A 263 -19.04 26.97 8.85
C PHE A 263 -20.45 26.44 8.53
N ALA A 264 -21.14 25.85 9.51
CA ALA A 264 -22.52 25.36 9.35
C ALA A 264 -23.53 26.47 9.04
N GLN A 265 -23.27 27.71 9.52
CA GLN A 265 -24.07 28.90 9.22
C GLN A 265 -23.64 29.62 7.94
N ASN A 266 -22.68 29.07 7.18
CA ASN A 266 -22.10 29.67 5.98
C ASN A 266 -21.40 31.02 6.24
N HIS A 267 -20.93 31.27 7.47
CA HIS A 267 -20.08 32.41 7.82
C HIS A 267 -18.60 32.05 7.58
N LEU A 268 -18.22 31.94 6.30
CA LEU A 268 -16.96 31.34 5.87
C LEU A 268 -15.72 32.11 6.35
N GLU A 269 -15.74 33.44 6.34
CA GLU A 269 -14.63 34.28 6.78
C GLU A 269 -14.39 34.16 8.29
N GLU A 270 -15.47 34.03 9.08
CA GLU A 270 -15.37 33.80 10.51
C GLU A 270 -14.79 32.41 10.80
N ALA A 271 -15.30 31.38 10.11
CA ALA A 271 -14.80 30.02 10.23
C ALA A 271 -13.30 29.93 9.90
N GLU A 272 -12.87 30.56 8.80
CA GLU A 272 -11.46 30.64 8.41
C GLU A 272 -10.61 31.25 9.53
N ARG A 273 -10.97 32.44 10.02
CA ARG A 273 -10.21 33.14 11.07
C ARG A 273 -10.10 32.31 12.36
N VAL A 274 -11.20 31.68 12.76
CA VAL A 274 -11.25 30.87 13.99
C VAL A 274 -10.40 29.62 13.85
N TYR A 275 -10.50 28.89 12.73
CA TYR A 275 -9.67 27.72 12.49
C TYR A 275 -8.19 28.06 12.32
N GLN A 276 -7.84 29.19 11.71
CA GLN A 276 -6.46 29.68 11.66
C GLN A 276 -5.91 29.90 13.07
N THR A 277 -6.68 30.56 13.95
CA THR A 277 -6.30 30.75 15.36
C THR A 277 -6.13 29.41 16.08
N ALA A 278 -7.03 28.44 15.84
CA ALA A 278 -6.92 27.11 16.42
C ALA A 278 -5.66 26.34 15.93
N ILE A 279 -5.25 26.52 14.67
CA ILE A 279 -4.02 25.95 14.11
C ILE A 279 -2.79 26.63 14.70
N GLU A 280 -2.80 27.93 14.94
CA GLU A 280 -1.67 28.62 15.60
C GLU A 280 -1.41 28.07 17.01
N LEU A 281 -2.48 27.78 17.76
CA LEU A 281 -2.38 27.18 19.09
C LEU A 281 -1.98 25.70 19.05
N PHE A 282 -2.48 24.94 18.08
CA PHE A 282 -2.12 23.53 17.90
C PHE A 282 -1.84 23.17 16.43
N PRO A 283 -0.60 23.39 15.95
CA PRO A 283 -0.27 23.27 14.52
C PRO A 283 -0.35 21.86 13.94
N ASN A 284 -0.23 20.82 14.78
CA ASN A 284 -0.20 19.42 14.35
C ASN A 284 -1.55 18.69 14.51
N HIS A 285 -2.64 19.41 14.80
CA HIS A 285 -3.96 18.79 14.87
C HIS A 285 -4.53 18.54 13.46
N ALA A 286 -4.50 17.29 13.01
CA ALA A 286 -4.86 16.90 11.65
C ALA A 286 -6.29 17.30 11.29
N GLN A 287 -7.26 17.12 12.20
CA GLN A 287 -8.67 17.42 11.93
C GLN A 287 -8.92 18.92 11.69
N THR A 288 -8.22 19.82 12.39
CA THR A 288 -8.41 21.27 12.17
C THR A 288 -7.92 21.69 10.78
N HIS A 289 -6.84 21.10 10.28
CA HIS A 289 -6.42 21.30 8.88
C HIS A 289 -7.47 20.78 7.90
N PHE A 290 -8.09 19.63 8.19
CA PHE A 290 -9.15 19.07 7.35
C PHE A 290 -10.37 19.99 7.30
N ASP A 291 -10.83 20.48 8.46
CA ASP A 291 -11.97 21.39 8.58
C ASP A 291 -11.71 22.72 7.84
N LEU A 292 -10.52 23.31 8.00
CA LEU A 292 -10.13 24.52 7.27
C LEU A 292 -10.01 24.27 5.76
N GLY A 293 -9.63 23.06 5.35
CA GLY A 293 -9.69 22.65 3.94
C GLY A 293 -11.10 22.74 3.36
N HIS A 294 -12.12 22.33 4.12
CA HIS A 294 -13.52 22.47 3.71
C HIS A 294 -14.01 23.91 3.67
N VAL A 295 -13.57 24.77 4.61
CA VAL A 295 -13.85 26.21 4.56
C VAL A 295 -13.30 26.81 3.27
N TYR A 296 -12.03 26.56 2.95
CA TYR A 296 -11.43 27.05 1.71
C TYR A 296 -12.12 26.53 0.46
N LEU A 297 -12.57 25.28 0.48
CA LEU A 297 -13.32 24.71 -0.64
C LEU A 297 -14.66 25.42 -0.84
N ALA A 298 -15.39 25.72 0.25
CA ALA A 298 -16.66 26.45 0.22
C ALA A 298 -16.48 27.90 -0.26
N GLN A 299 -15.35 28.53 0.03
CA GLN A 299 -14.97 29.85 -0.50
C GLN A 299 -14.52 29.82 -1.97
N GLY A 300 -14.40 28.65 -2.60
CA GLY A 300 -13.87 28.49 -3.96
C GLY A 300 -12.34 28.53 -4.06
N HIS A 301 -11.62 28.56 -2.93
CA HIS A 301 -10.16 28.55 -2.86
C HIS A 301 -9.58 27.13 -2.93
N GLN A 302 -9.77 26.50 -4.08
CA GLN A 302 -9.41 25.11 -4.37
C GLN A 302 -7.95 24.74 -4.03
N GLU A 303 -6.97 25.56 -4.43
CA GLU A 303 -5.55 25.28 -4.15
C GLU A 303 -5.20 25.39 -2.66
N LYS A 304 -5.84 26.30 -1.92
CA LYS A 304 -5.69 26.34 -0.46
C LYS A 304 -6.30 25.09 0.16
N ALA A 305 -7.53 24.72 -0.25
CA ALA A 305 -8.19 23.51 0.24
C ALA A 305 -7.32 22.27 0.06
N LYS A 306 -6.75 22.06 -1.13
CA LYS A 306 -5.84 20.94 -1.41
C LYS A 306 -4.63 20.93 -0.47
N ARG A 307 -3.99 22.08 -0.23
CA ARG A 307 -2.85 22.17 0.71
C ARG A 307 -3.25 21.77 2.13
N PHE A 308 -4.38 22.25 2.62
CA PHE A 308 -4.87 21.93 3.96
C PHE A 308 -5.32 20.47 4.10
N PHE A 309 -6.00 19.90 3.10
CA PHE A 309 -6.31 18.47 3.09
C PHE A 309 -5.05 17.59 3.02
N THR A 310 -4.06 17.98 2.23
CA THR A 310 -2.76 17.28 2.16
C THR A 310 -2.07 17.31 3.52
N ARG A 311 -2.05 18.48 4.18
CA ARG A 311 -1.48 18.64 5.52
C ARG A 311 -2.23 17.79 6.55
N ALA A 312 -3.55 17.75 6.50
CA ALA A 312 -4.36 16.91 7.38
C ALA A 312 -4.03 15.41 7.23
N ARG A 313 -3.88 14.92 5.99
CA ARG A 313 -3.45 13.54 5.71
C ARG A 313 -2.06 13.26 6.28
N ASP A 314 -1.11 14.17 6.06
CA ASP A 314 0.28 13.94 6.44
C ASP A 314 0.49 14.01 7.96
N LEU A 315 -0.35 14.79 8.66
CA LEU A 315 -0.43 14.90 10.12
C LEU A 315 -1.16 13.74 10.82
N ASP A 316 -1.93 12.94 10.09
CA ASP A 316 -2.66 11.81 10.65
C ASP A 316 -1.68 10.83 11.31
N ILE A 317 -1.86 10.59 12.61
CA ILE A 317 -0.99 9.66 13.36
C ILE A 317 -1.40 8.20 13.16
N LEU A 318 -2.50 7.95 12.44
CA LEU A 318 -2.88 6.65 11.93
C LEU A 318 -2.91 6.73 10.40
N PRO A 319 -1.74 6.80 9.72
CA PRO A 319 -1.64 6.98 8.28
C PRO A 319 -2.07 5.70 7.52
N ILE A 320 -3.38 5.42 7.50
CA ILE A 320 -4.00 4.42 6.60
C ILE A 320 -3.84 4.88 5.16
N ARG A 321 -4.03 6.18 4.96
CA ARG A 321 -3.72 6.85 3.71
C ARG A 321 -2.20 6.98 3.65
N ALA A 322 -1.62 6.59 2.52
CA ALA A 322 -0.21 6.84 2.28
C ALA A 322 0.05 8.34 2.36
N PRO A 323 1.05 8.77 3.15
CA PRO A 323 1.38 10.18 3.27
C PRO A 323 2.21 10.65 2.06
N SER A 324 2.42 11.97 1.91
CA SER A 324 3.12 12.59 0.77
C SER A 324 4.45 11.91 0.42
N GLU A 325 5.20 11.52 1.46
CA GLU A 325 6.55 10.98 1.41
C GLU A 325 6.61 9.69 0.56
N VAL A 326 5.50 8.94 0.46
CA VAL A 326 5.41 7.75 -0.40
C VAL A 326 5.48 8.15 -1.88
N ASN A 327 4.68 9.14 -2.30
CA ASN A 327 4.70 9.63 -3.68
C ASN A 327 6.00 10.36 -4.02
N GLU A 328 6.56 11.10 -3.06
CA GLU A 328 7.88 11.71 -3.20
C GLU A 328 8.96 10.64 -3.41
N THR A 329 8.90 9.54 -2.66
CA THR A 329 9.81 8.41 -2.83
C THR A 329 9.63 7.75 -4.20
N ILE A 330 8.41 7.51 -4.66
CA ILE A 330 8.15 6.94 -6.00
C ILE A 330 8.74 7.84 -7.08
N LYS A 331 8.50 9.15 -7.03
CA LYS A 331 9.03 10.13 -7.98
C LYS A 331 10.56 10.17 -7.98
N SER A 332 11.16 10.18 -6.79
CA SER A 332 12.62 10.18 -6.60
C SER A 332 13.24 8.94 -7.20
N VAL A 333 12.74 7.75 -6.85
CA VAL A 333 13.26 6.48 -7.36
C VAL A 333 13.06 6.35 -8.88
N ALA A 334 11.91 6.78 -9.42
CA ALA A 334 11.68 6.80 -10.87
C ALA A 334 12.75 7.62 -11.61
N LYS A 335 13.06 8.83 -11.10
CA LYS A 335 14.11 9.69 -11.64
C LYS A 335 15.50 9.10 -11.48
N GLU A 336 15.85 8.60 -10.30
CA GLU A 336 17.16 8.01 -10.00
C GLU A 336 17.45 6.76 -10.83
N THR A 337 16.40 6.02 -11.18
CA THR A 337 16.51 4.77 -11.93
C THR A 337 16.12 4.90 -13.40
N ASP A 338 15.82 6.10 -13.90
CA ASP A 338 15.40 6.32 -15.29
C ASP A 338 14.26 5.37 -15.72
N ILE A 339 13.16 5.41 -14.97
CA ILE A 339 11.94 4.63 -15.21
C ILE A 339 10.78 5.57 -15.53
N ILE A 340 9.92 5.12 -16.46
CA ILE A 340 8.71 5.86 -16.84
C ILE A 340 7.81 6.00 -15.61
N LEU A 341 7.44 7.24 -15.31
CA LEU A 341 6.49 7.59 -14.26
C LEU A 341 5.15 7.97 -14.89
N SER A 342 4.13 7.16 -14.64
CA SER A 342 2.73 7.55 -14.82
C SER A 342 2.36 8.51 -13.68
N GLN A 343 2.21 9.78 -14.00
CA GLN A 343 1.85 10.81 -13.02
C GLN A 343 0.34 10.87 -12.80
N GLU A 344 -0.08 11.38 -11.65
CA GLU A 344 -1.45 11.86 -11.46
C GLU A 344 -1.73 12.97 -12.49
N CYS A 345 -2.85 12.87 -13.20
CA CYS A 345 -3.38 13.98 -13.98
C CYS A 345 -3.79 15.11 -13.04
N ASP A 346 -3.71 16.36 -13.50
CA ASP A 346 -4.10 17.49 -12.68
C ASP A 346 -5.56 17.34 -12.23
N TRP A 347 -5.79 17.40 -10.92
CA TRP A 347 -7.11 17.29 -10.31
C TRP A 347 -8.09 18.39 -10.76
N GLN A 348 -7.57 19.49 -11.33
CA GLN A 348 -8.35 20.60 -11.87
C GLN A 348 -8.73 20.40 -13.34
N THR A 349 -7.80 19.91 -14.17
CA THR A 349 -7.97 19.94 -15.63
C THR A 349 -8.14 18.55 -16.26
N ASN A 350 -7.88 17.48 -15.50
CA ASN A 350 -7.67 16.12 -16.02
C ASN A 350 -6.57 16.05 -17.10
N ASP A 351 -5.70 17.07 -17.20
CA ASP A 351 -4.59 17.01 -18.15
C ASP A 351 -3.51 16.06 -17.63
N CYS A 352 -3.14 15.15 -18.52
CA CYS A 352 -1.99 14.26 -18.48
C CYS A 352 -1.26 14.43 -19.83
#